data_AF-A0A529FD80-F1
#
_entry.id   AF-A0A529FD80-F1
#
_cell.length_a   1.000
_cell.length_b   1.000
_cell.length_c   1.000
_cell.angle_alpha   90.00
_cell.angle_beta   90.00
_cell.angle_gamma   90.00
#
_symmetry.space_group_name_H-M   'P 1'
#
loop_
_entity.id
_entity.type
_entity.pdbx_description
1 polymer ?
#
loop_
_entity_poly.entity_id
_entity_poly.type
_entity_poly.pdbx_seq_one_letter_code
_entity_poly.pdbx_strand_id
1 'polypeptide(L)' 'MSQSPYPAVASGPPRPSLILRPGQIALPSGIERYTVQGNGAVLLDVEAGDTVSVRNIEGGQ' A
#
# COMPACT_ATOMS: atom_id res chain seq x y z
N MET A 1 51.99 2.71 18.65
CA MET A 1 50.81 1.94 18.24
C MET A 1 50.45 2.38 16.83
N SER A 2 50.73 1.54 15.83
CA SER A 2 50.53 1.90 14.41
C SER A 2 49.04 1.87 14.07
N GLN A 3 48.47 3.01 13.68
CA GLN A 3 47.11 3.06 13.16
C GLN A 3 47.17 2.68 11.67
N SER A 4 46.51 1.57 11.32
CA SER A 4 46.41 1.12 9.93
C SER A 4 45.69 2.18 9.10
N PRO A 5 46.15 2.51 7.87
CA PRO A 5 45.49 3.48 7.00
C PRO A 5 44.16 2.96 6.42
N TYR A 6 43.81 1.71 6.71
CA TYR A 6 42.61 1.06 6.20
C TYR A 6 41.51 1.00 7.26
N PRO A 7 40.24 1.22 6.87
CA PRO A 7 39.11 1.07 7.79
C PRO A 7 39.00 -0.38 8.29
N ALA A 8 38.51 -0.54 9.51
CA ALA A 8 38.22 -1.86 10.06
C ALA A 8 37.16 -2.56 9.20
N VAL A 9 37.53 -3.68 8.57
CA VAL A 9 36.63 -4.50 7.76
C VAL A 9 35.89 -5.46 8.68
N ALA A 10 34.55 -5.39 8.69
CA ALA A 10 33.73 -6.40 9.35
C ALA A 10 33.79 -7.71 8.54
N SER A 11 34.32 -8.77 9.13
CA SER A 11 34.36 -10.09 8.52
C SER A 11 32.97 -10.73 8.50
N GLY A 12 32.61 -11.35 7.37
CA GLY A 12 31.36 -12.09 7.23
C GLY A 12 30.48 -11.56 6.10
N PRO A 13 29.39 -12.26 5.78
CA PRO A 13 28.45 -11.81 4.76
C PRO A 13 27.78 -10.49 5.19
N PRO A 14 27.38 -9.64 4.23
CA PRO A 14 26.61 -8.43 4.53
C PRO A 14 25.37 -8.76 5.38
N ARG A 15 25.00 -7.83 6.26
CA ARG A 15 23.75 -7.96 7.02
C ARG A 15 22.59 -8.14 6.04
N PRO A 16 21.72 -9.17 6.22
CA PRO A 16 20.60 -9.39 5.34
C PRO A 16 19.66 -8.18 5.34
N SER A 17 19.13 -7.83 4.17
CA SER A 17 18.13 -6.78 4.03
C SER A 17 16.85 -7.15 4.78
N LEU A 18 16.22 -6.17 5.42
CA LEU A 18 14.91 -6.32 6.01
C LEU A 18 13.84 -5.88 5.01
N ILE A 19 12.92 -6.77 4.65
CA ILE A 19 11.75 -6.41 3.84
C ILE A 19 10.77 -5.69 4.77
N LEU A 20 10.74 -4.36 4.68
CA LEU A 20 9.71 -3.55 5.29
C LEU A 20 8.45 -3.68 4.43
N ARG A 21 7.47 -4.43 4.93
CA ARG A 21 6.13 -4.43 4.35
C ARG A 21 5.41 -3.21 4.93
N PRO A 22 4.85 -2.31 4.10
CA PRO A 22 3.83 -1.40 4.60
C PRO A 22 2.80 -2.24 5.37
N GLY A 23 2.31 -1.73 6.50
CA GLY A 23 1.22 -2.39 7.21
C GLY A 23 0.08 -2.73 6.26
N GLN A 24 -0.78 -3.68 6.64
CA GLN A 24 -1.89 -4.11 5.81
C GLN A 24 -2.69 -2.88 5.35
N ILE A 25 -2.62 -2.57 4.04
CA ILE A 25 -3.39 -1.50 3.44
C ILE A 25 -4.82 -2.03 3.34
N ALA A 26 -5.55 -1.91 4.44
CA ALA A 26 -6.95 -2.27 4.54
C ALA A 26 -7.80 -1.00 4.42
N LEU A 27 -9.03 -1.17 3.93
CA LEU A 27 -10.03 -0.13 4.06
C LEU A 27 -10.33 0.09 5.55
N PRO A 28 -10.54 1.35 5.99
CA PRO A 28 -11.08 1.62 7.30
C PRO A 28 -12.38 0.85 7.55
N SER A 29 -12.67 0.56 8.82
CA SER A 29 -13.92 -0.08 9.22
C SER A 29 -15.12 0.73 8.71
N GLY A 30 -16.13 0.05 8.16
CA GLY A 30 -17.32 0.67 7.60
C GLY A 30 -17.12 1.31 6.21
N ILE A 31 -15.99 1.05 5.54
CA ILE A 31 -15.79 1.48 4.15
C ILE A 31 -15.82 0.28 3.23
N GLU A 32 -16.71 0.36 2.24
CA GLU A 32 -16.79 -0.55 1.11
C GLU A 32 -16.30 0.16 -0.16
N ARG A 33 -15.62 -0.59 -1.03
CA ARG A 33 -15.14 -0.07 -2.31
C ARG A 33 -15.40 -1.08 -3.40
N TYR A 34 -16.08 -0.62 -4.44
CA TYR A 34 -16.43 -1.42 -5.61
C TYR A 34 -15.73 -0.84 -6.84
N THR A 35 -15.19 -1.73 -7.69
CA THR A 35 -14.67 -1.34 -9.01
C THR A 35 -15.70 -1.72 -10.06
N VAL A 36 -16.18 -0.72 -10.81
CA VAL A 36 -17.08 -0.95 -11.95
C VAL A 36 -16.23 -1.03 -13.20
N GLN A 37 -16.32 -2.15 -13.92
CA GLN A 37 -15.63 -2.30 -15.20
C GLN A 37 -16.24 -1.37 -16.25
N GLY A 38 -15.46 -1.00 -17.28
CA GLY A 38 -15.95 -0.17 -18.38
C GLY A 38 -17.20 -0.78 -19.03
N ASN A 39 -18.20 0.08 -19.32
CA ASN A 39 -19.52 -0.36 -19.80
C ASN A 39 -20.25 -1.31 -18.82
N GLY A 40 -19.90 -1.26 -17.54
CA GLY A 40 -20.52 -2.02 -16.47
C GLY A 40 -21.50 -1.19 -15.66
N ALA A 41 -22.25 -1.89 -14.81
CA ALA A 41 -23.12 -1.29 -13.80
C ALA A 41 -23.02 -2.10 -12.50
N VAL A 42 -23.31 -1.46 -11.37
CA VAL A 42 -23.35 -2.11 -10.06
C VAL A 42 -24.58 -1.61 -9.30
N LEU A 43 -25.19 -2.50 -8.52
CA LEU A 43 -26.23 -2.17 -7.56
C LEU A 43 -25.62 -2.31 -6.15
N LEU A 44 -25.81 -1.29 -5.32
CA LEU A 44 -25.32 -1.25 -3.95
C LEU A 44 -26.52 -1.02 -3.03
N ASP A 45 -26.63 -1.83 -1.98
CA ASP A 45 -27.56 -1.54 -0.89
C ASP A 45 -26.98 -0.41 -0.04
N VAL A 46 -27.83 0.54 0.33
CA VAL A 46 -27.45 1.72 1.13
C VAL A 46 -28.50 1.99 2.18
N GLU A 47 -28.07 2.27 3.39
CA GLU A 47 -28.92 2.59 4.53
C GLU A 47 -28.95 4.09 4.81
N ALA A 48 -29.91 4.52 5.62
CA ALA A 48 -30.03 5.92 6.00
C ALA A 48 -28.82 6.36 6.85
N GLY A 49 -28.09 7.37 6.36
CA GLY A 49 -26.88 7.88 7.01
C GLY A 49 -25.59 7.52 6.27
N ASP A 50 -25.65 6.61 5.29
CA ASP A 50 -24.50 6.26 4.47
C ASP A 50 -24.07 7.40 3.53
N THR A 51 -22.79 7.42 3.19
CA THR A 51 -22.23 8.38 2.23
C THR A 51 -21.62 7.64 1.05
N VAL A 52 -22.10 7.93 -0.16
CA VAL A 52 -21.59 7.35 -1.40
C VAL A 52 -20.71 8.35 -2.13
N SER A 53 -19.55 7.89 -2.59
CA SER A 53 -18.66 8.67 -3.46
C SER A 53 -18.28 7.87 -4.70
N VAL A 54 -18.29 8.54 -5.85
CA VAL A 54 -17.87 7.96 -7.14
C VAL A 54 -16.64 8.71 -7.62
N ARG A 55 -15.60 7.97 -8.00
CA ARG A 55 -14.35 8.55 -8.50
C ARG A 55 -13.94 7.87 -9.79
N ASN A 56 -13.75 8.68 -10.82
CA ASN A 56 -13.09 8.26 -12.04
C ASN A 56 -11.57 8.10 -11.77
N ILE A 57 -11.06 6.89 -11.99
CA ILE A 57 -9.66 6.52 -11.71
C ILE A 57 -8.79 6.41 -12.97
N GLU A 58 -9.39 6.26 -14.16
CA GLU A 58 -8.65 6.04 -15.43
C GLU A 58 -8.81 7.21 -16.42
N GLY A 59 -9.97 7.88 -16.43
CA GLY A 59 -10.34 8.96 -17.33
C GLY A 59 -11.34 8.50 -18.41
N GLY A 60 -12.38 9.30 -18.66
CA GLY A 60 -13.33 9.08 -19.76
C GLY A 60 -14.74 8.61 -19.35
N GLN A 61 -14.92 8.08 -18.14
CA GLN A 61 -16.21 7.89 -17.46
C GLN A 61 -16.01 8.02 -15.94
#